data_AF-A0A3M7SWW7-F1
#
_entry.id   AF-A0A3M7SWW7-F1
#
_cell.length_a   1.000
_cell.length_b   1.000
_cell.length_c   1.000
_cell.angle_alpha   90.00
_cell.angle_beta   90.00
_cell.angle_gamma   90.00
#
_symmetry.space_group_name_H-M   'P 1'
#
loop_
_entity.id
_entity.type
_entity.pdbx_description
1 polymer ?
#
loop_
_entity_poly.entity_id
_entity_poly.type
_entity_poly.pdbx_seq_one_letter_code
_entity_poly.pdbx_strand_id
1 'polypeptide(L)'
;MSPFQYCQTKNGVSIKTHLEIYITIQNTAVRSILKLKYDTPSNIVHHEAFNKLKLLTVSNRLFELSERYVGTRLSHSIPLVERLVKEYKGFESRYIEYPTPLCNCYLTISSFFPET
;
A
#
# COMPACT_ATOMS: atom_id res chain seq x y z
N MET A 1 -34.15 -34.49 -6.54
CA MET A 1 -33.02 -33.73 -7.13
C MET A 1 -33.21 -33.71 -8.64
N SER A 2 -33.74 -32.60 -9.17
CA SER A 2 -33.70 -32.20 -10.59
C SER A 2 -34.34 -30.81 -10.70
N PRO A 3 -33.61 -29.74 -11.07
CA PRO A 3 -34.18 -28.41 -11.23
C PRO A 3 -33.94 -27.88 -12.65
N PHE A 4 -34.72 -28.33 -13.64
CA PHE A 4 -34.78 -27.65 -14.94
C PHE A 4 -36.17 -27.76 -15.52
N GLN A 5 -37.07 -26.89 -15.07
CA GLN A 5 -38.31 -26.61 -15.80
C GLN A 5 -38.75 -25.17 -15.51
N TYR A 6 -38.38 -24.24 -16.39
CA TYR A 6 -39.26 -23.11 -16.68
C TYR A 6 -39.04 -22.61 -18.11
N CYS A 7 -40.10 -22.66 -18.92
CA CYS A 7 -40.22 -22.08 -20.26
C CYS A 7 -41.37 -21.05 -20.20
N GLN A 8 -41.14 -19.72 -20.27
CA GLN A 8 -41.32 -18.75 -21.40
C GLN A 8 -42.02 -17.47 -20.82
N THR A 9 -41.88 -16.20 -21.26
CA THR A 9 -42.16 -15.55 -22.57
C THR A 9 -41.41 -14.21 -22.81
N LYS A 10 -41.58 -13.69 -24.05
CA LYS A 10 -40.80 -12.73 -24.85
C LYS A 10 -40.78 -11.26 -24.33
N ASN A 11 -39.62 -10.62 -24.42
CA ASN A 11 -39.29 -9.18 -24.30
C ASN A 11 -39.13 -8.53 -22.91
N GLY A 12 -39.75 -9.00 -21.83
CA GLY A 12 -39.50 -8.49 -20.46
C GLY A 12 -38.54 -9.34 -19.63
N VAL A 13 -38.51 -10.65 -19.90
CA VAL A 13 -37.78 -11.66 -19.09
C VAL A 13 -36.29 -11.70 -19.44
N SER A 14 -35.93 -11.44 -20.70
CA SER A 14 -34.53 -11.51 -21.18
C SER A 14 -33.64 -10.40 -20.60
N ILE A 15 -34.16 -9.17 -20.51
CA ILE A 15 -33.43 -8.03 -19.94
C ILE A 15 -33.20 -8.24 -18.43
N LYS A 16 -34.21 -8.79 -17.73
CA LYS A 16 -34.12 -9.14 -16.31
C LYS A 16 -32.99 -10.16 -16.04
N THR A 17 -32.87 -11.20 -16.88
CA THR A 17 -31.80 -12.20 -16.74
C THR A 17 -30.42 -11.65 -17.06
N HIS A 18 -30.27 -10.75 -18.03
CA HIS A 18 -28.98 -10.16 -18.36
C HIS A 18 -28.44 -9.25 -17.24
N LEU A 19 -29.32 -8.48 -16.59
CA LEU A 19 -28.94 -7.61 -15.48
C LEU A 19 -28.55 -8.42 -14.22
N GLU A 20 -29.28 -9.50 -13.92
CA GLU A 20 -28.99 -10.39 -12.78
C GLU A 20 -27.65 -11.12 -12.95
N ILE A 21 -27.32 -11.58 -14.18
CA ILE A 21 -26.02 -12.19 -14.49
C ILE A 21 -24.89 -11.19 -14.28
N TYR A 22 -25.04 -9.96 -14.78
CA TYR A 22 -24.04 -8.92 -14.65
C TYR A 22 -23.73 -8.58 -13.18
N ILE A 23 -24.78 -8.36 -12.37
CA ILE A 23 -24.63 -8.07 -10.92
C ILE A 23 -23.94 -9.24 -10.20
N THR A 24 -24.26 -10.48 -10.57
CA THR A 24 -23.65 -11.68 -9.97
C THR A 24 -22.16 -11.78 -10.28
N ILE A 25 -21.76 -11.52 -11.53
CA ILE A 25 -20.34 -11.50 -11.94
C ILE A 25 -19.59 -10.41 -11.19
N GLN A 26 -20.14 -9.20 -11.14
CA GLN A 26 -19.52 -8.09 -10.42
C GLN A 26 -19.34 -8.40 -8.93
N ASN A 27 -20.38 -8.88 -8.27
CA ASN A 27 -20.33 -9.21 -6.85
C ASN A 27 -19.32 -10.35 -6.57
N THR A 28 -19.21 -11.32 -7.48
CA THR A 28 -18.20 -12.39 -7.36
C THR A 28 -16.78 -11.83 -7.47
N ALA A 29 -16.53 -10.95 -8.45
CA ALA A 29 -15.23 -10.30 -8.60
C ALA A 29 -14.87 -9.44 -7.38
N VAL A 30 -15.81 -8.64 -6.88
CA VAL A 30 -15.63 -7.79 -5.68
C VAL A 30 -15.30 -8.64 -4.45
N ARG A 31 -16.00 -9.78 -4.26
CA ARG A 31 -15.69 -10.70 -3.15
C ARG A 31 -14.30 -11.27 -3.25
N SER A 32 -13.85 -11.71 -4.43
CA SER A 32 -12.51 -12.27 -4.62
C SER A 32 -11.42 -11.23 -4.35
N ILE A 33 -11.58 -10.00 -4.89
CA ILE A 33 -10.61 -8.91 -4.71
C ILE A 33 -10.49 -8.51 -3.23
N LEU A 34 -11.63 -8.39 -2.54
CA LEU A 34 -11.67 -7.93 -1.16
C LEU A 34 -11.68 -9.08 -0.13
N LYS A 35 -11.48 -10.31 -0.59
CA LYS A 35 -11.47 -11.56 0.20
C LYS A 35 -12.68 -11.68 1.14
N LEU A 36 -13.88 -11.39 0.63
CA LEU A 36 -15.13 -11.48 1.39
C LEU A 36 -15.67 -12.91 1.43
N LYS A 37 -16.44 -13.25 2.46
CA LYS A 37 -17.12 -14.55 2.54
C LYS A 37 -18.15 -14.68 1.42
N TYR A 38 -18.32 -15.89 0.89
CA TYR A 38 -19.29 -16.18 -0.17
C TYR A 38 -20.74 -15.98 0.30
N ASP A 39 -21.03 -16.30 1.56
CA ASP A 39 -22.38 -16.21 2.14
C ASP A 39 -22.84 -14.78 2.46
N THR A 40 -21.96 -13.77 2.34
CA THR A 40 -22.33 -12.37 2.64
C THR A 40 -23.42 -11.91 1.67
N PRO A 41 -24.57 -11.38 2.11
CA PRO A 41 -25.60 -10.85 1.22
C PRO A 41 -25.10 -9.71 0.30
N SER A 42 -25.60 -9.61 -0.95
CA SER A 42 -25.09 -8.64 -1.94
C SER A 42 -25.25 -7.17 -1.50
N ASN A 43 -26.34 -6.84 -0.80
CA ASN A 43 -26.57 -5.51 -0.22
C ASN A 43 -25.50 -5.13 0.82
N ILE A 44 -24.94 -6.11 1.53
CA ILE A 44 -23.85 -5.91 2.49
C ILE A 44 -22.50 -5.84 1.75
N VAL A 45 -22.30 -6.66 0.71
CA VAL A 45 -21.08 -6.64 -0.11
C VAL A 45 -20.78 -5.25 -0.64
N HIS A 46 -21.78 -4.52 -1.15
CA HIS A 46 -21.56 -3.17 -1.69
C HIS A 46 -21.06 -2.19 -0.62
N HIS A 47 -21.68 -2.18 0.56
CA HIS A 47 -21.28 -1.30 1.66
C HIS A 47 -19.92 -1.68 2.25
N GLU A 48 -19.68 -2.97 2.46
CA GLU A 48 -18.39 -3.47 2.94
C GLU A 48 -17.27 -3.18 1.93
N ALA A 49 -17.55 -3.38 0.64
CA ALA A 49 -16.60 -3.10 -0.42
C ALA A 49 -16.23 -1.63 -0.49
N PHE A 50 -17.23 -0.75 -0.42
CA PHE A 50 -16.99 0.69 -0.39
C PHE A 50 -16.11 1.11 0.79
N ASN A 51 -16.37 0.58 1.99
CA ASN A 51 -15.57 0.90 3.18
C ASN A 51 -14.14 0.34 3.10
N LYS A 52 -13.96 -0.90 2.63
CA LYS A 52 -12.63 -1.49 2.44
C LYS A 52 -11.82 -0.77 1.37
N LEU A 53 -12.44 -0.41 0.25
CA LEU A 53 -11.80 0.39 -0.80
C LEU A 53 -11.41 1.78 -0.29
N LYS A 54 -12.30 2.45 0.45
CA LYS A 54 -12.00 3.74 1.08
C LYS A 54 -10.81 3.65 2.05
N LEU A 55 -10.76 2.59 2.86
CA LEU A 55 -9.65 2.35 3.79
C LEU A 55 -8.34 2.12 3.02
N LEU A 56 -8.36 1.29 1.97
CA LEU A 56 -7.20 1.05 1.13
C LEU A 56 -6.66 2.34 0.49
N THR A 57 -7.55 3.20 -0.03
CA THR A 57 -7.17 4.51 -0.56
C THR A 57 -6.52 5.40 0.50
N VAL A 58 -7.06 5.42 1.72
CA VAL A 58 -6.47 6.19 2.83
C VAL A 58 -5.10 5.63 3.21
N SER A 59 -4.95 4.31 3.29
CA SER A 59 -3.67 3.65 3.58
C SER A 59 -2.61 3.96 2.54
N ASN A 60 -2.95 3.92 1.24
CA ASN A 60 -2.02 4.24 0.17
C ASN A 60 -1.55 5.70 0.24
N ARG A 61 -2.48 6.64 0.45
CA ARG A 61 -2.12 8.05 0.64
C ARG A 61 -1.23 8.28 1.86
N LEU A 62 -1.51 7.58 2.96
CA LEU A 62 -0.70 7.66 4.16
C LEU A 62 0.71 7.11 3.91
N PHE A 63 0.82 5.99 3.19
CA PHE A 63 2.10 5.41 2.79
C PHE A 63 2.91 6.37 1.91
N GLU A 64 2.29 6.98 0.89
CA GLU A 64 2.96 7.99 0.06
C GLU A 64 3.41 9.22 0.85
N LEU A 65 2.63 9.65 1.85
CA LEU A 65 3.00 10.75 2.73
C LEU A 65 4.14 10.36 3.67
N SER A 66 4.13 9.14 4.22
CA SER A 66 5.22 8.67 5.07
C SER A 66 6.53 8.55 4.30
N GLU A 67 6.49 8.02 3.07
CA GLU A 67 7.67 7.96 2.20
C GLU A 67 8.23 9.36 1.91
N ARG A 68 7.36 10.32 1.57
CA ARG A 68 7.79 11.71 1.35
C ARG A 68 8.35 12.38 2.60
N TYR A 69 7.75 12.16 3.76
CA TYR A 69 8.22 12.73 5.02
C TYR A 69 9.57 12.14 5.44
N VAL A 70 9.72 10.81 5.36
CA VAL A 70 10.98 10.11 5.65
C VAL A 70 12.05 10.55 4.65
N GLY A 71 11.74 10.55 3.36
CA GLY A 71 12.65 11.02 2.31
C GLY A 71 13.11 12.46 2.56
N THR A 72 12.18 13.38 2.80
CA THR A 72 12.51 14.80 3.08
C THR A 72 13.36 14.93 4.35
N ARG A 73 12.98 14.27 5.44
CA ARG A 73 13.72 14.31 6.70
C ARG A 73 15.14 13.76 6.53
N LEU A 74 15.28 12.65 5.81
CA LEU A 74 16.58 12.06 5.49
C LEU A 74 17.41 13.00 4.62
N SER A 75 16.85 13.55 3.54
CA SER A 75 17.53 14.52 2.68
C SER A 75 18.00 15.78 3.40
N HIS A 76 17.31 16.24 4.45
CA HIS A 76 17.79 17.34 5.28
C HIS A 76 18.87 16.90 6.29
N SER A 77 18.78 15.68 6.80
CA SER A 77 19.75 15.15 7.77
C SER A 77 21.07 14.71 7.14
N ILE A 78 21.06 14.23 5.89
CA ILE A 78 22.27 13.74 5.19
C ILE A 78 23.34 14.84 5.08
N PRO A 79 23.04 16.07 4.60
CA PRO A 79 24.03 17.15 4.56
C PRO A 79 24.54 17.59 5.94
N LEU A 80 23.70 17.49 6.99
CA LEU A 80 24.11 17.80 8.36
C LEU A 80 25.09 16.75 8.90
N VAL A 81 24.79 15.46 8.67
CA VAL A 81 25.68 14.35 9.02
C VAL A 81 26.99 14.44 8.22
N GLU A 82 26.91 14.70 6.91
CA GLU A 82 28.07 14.89 6.05
C GLU A 82 28.95 16.05 6.53
N ARG A 83 28.36 17.19 6.89
CA ARG A 83 29.07 18.36 7.42
C ARG A 83 29.76 18.05 8.76
N LEU A 84 29.07 17.37 9.68
CA LEU A 84 29.65 16.92 10.96
C LEU A 84 30.81 15.95 10.74
N VAL A 85 30.67 14.99 9.83
CA VAL A 85 31.74 14.03 9.50
C VAL A 85 32.95 14.74 8.88
N LYS A 86 32.72 15.73 8.01
CA LYS A 86 33.79 16.53 7.40
C LYS A 86 34.52 17.38 8.44
N GLU A 87 33.79 18.04 9.34
CA GLU A 87 34.35 18.82 10.45
C GLU A 87 35.14 17.92 11.41
N TYR A 88 34.63 16.71 11.69
CA TYR A 88 35.33 15.72 12.51
C TYR A 88 36.58 15.14 11.83
N LYS A 89 36.56 14.88 10.51
CA LYS A 89 37.76 14.46 9.76
C LYS A 89 38.84 15.55 9.72
N GLY A 90 38.46 16.82 9.84
CA GLY A 90 39.38 17.96 9.95
C GLY A 90 40.11 18.05 11.30
N PHE A 91 39.62 17.34 12.33
CA PHE A 91 40.41 17.09 13.54
C PHE A 91 41.45 16.03 13.22
N GLU A 92 42.68 16.46 12.91
CA GLU A 92 43.81 15.56 12.70
C GLU A 92 43.93 14.56 13.86
N SER A 93 43.83 13.29 13.48
CA SER A 93 43.75 12.04 14.24
C SER A 93 44.89 11.71 15.21
N ARG A 94 45.51 12.69 15.88
CA ARG A 94 46.61 12.37 16.80
C ARG A 94 46.20 11.54 18.03
N TYR A 95 44.90 11.31 18.28
CA TYR A 95 44.46 10.69 19.55
C TYR A 95 43.20 9.80 19.53
N ILE A 96 42.63 9.39 18.38
CA ILE A 96 41.34 8.65 18.41
C ILE A 96 41.48 7.26 17.77
N GLU A 97 41.81 6.29 18.61
CA GLU A 97 41.96 4.86 18.31
C GLU A 97 40.60 4.10 18.31
N TYR A 98 39.48 4.78 18.57
CA TYR A 98 38.18 4.15 18.79
C TYR A 98 37.11 4.60 17.77
N PRO A 99 36.31 3.67 17.20
CA PRO A 99 35.20 4.04 16.34
C PRO A 99 34.15 4.78 17.18
N THR A 100 34.04 6.08 16.98
CA THR A 100 33.01 6.88 17.64
C THR A 100 31.63 6.48 17.12
N PRO A 101 30.56 6.64 17.94
CA PRO A 101 29.19 6.36 17.52
C PRO A 101 28.80 7.06 16.20
N LEU A 102 29.38 8.25 15.96
CA LEU A 102 29.21 9.01 14.72
C LEU A 102 29.77 8.30 13.47
N CYS A 103 30.91 7.61 13.59
CA CYS A 103 31.47 6.81 12.49
C CYS A 103 30.54 5.65 12.11
N ASN A 104 29.96 4.97 13.09
CA ASN A 104 28.98 3.90 12.84
C ASN A 104 27.70 4.43 12.21
N CYS A 105 27.22 5.60 12.63
CA CYS A 105 26.07 6.25 12.02
C CYS A 105 26.34 6.63 10.56
N TYR A 106 27.53 7.17 10.25
CA TYR A 106 27.91 7.49 8.87
C TYR A 106 27.94 6.24 7.98
N LEU A 107 28.62 5.18 8.41
CA LEU A 107 28.69 3.91 7.65
C LEU A 107 27.29 3.32 7.39
N THR A 108 26.42 3.39 8.40
CA THR A 108 25.02 2.94 8.28
C THR A 108 24.25 3.78 7.25
N ILE A 109 24.36 5.10 7.30
CA ILE A 109 23.66 6.01 6.36
C ILE A 109 24.22 5.88 4.94
N SER A 110 25.54 5.79 4.76
CA SER A 110 26.17 5.56 3.45
C SER A 110 25.78 4.21 2.83
N SER A 111 25.47 3.19 3.63
CA SER A 111 24.99 1.90 3.09
C SER A 111 23.61 1.99 2.43
N PHE A 112 22.77 2.95 2.86
CA PHE A 112 21.45 3.18 2.27
C PHE A 112 21.51 4.05 1.00
N PHE A 113 22.58 4.84 0.82
CA PHE A 113 22.77 5.75 -0.30
C PHE A 113 24.21 5.62 -0.83
N PRO A 114 24.56 4.52 -1.53
CA PRO A 114 25.89 4.37 -2.11
C PRO A 114 26.12 5.43 -3.19
N GLU A 115 27.26 6.11 -3.13
CA GLU A 115 27.70 7.03 -4.18
C GLU A 115 27.90 6.23 -5.49
N THR A 116 27.20 6.62 -6.56
CA THR A 116 27.32 6.07 -7.93
C THR A 116 28.53 6.62 -8.66
#